data_AF-A0A3S1AL43-F1
#
_entry.id   AF-A0A3S1AL43-F1
#
_cell.length_a   1.000
_cell.length_b   1.000
_cell.length_c   1.000
_cell.angle_alpha   90.00
_cell.angle_beta   90.00
_cell.angle_gamma   90.00
#
_symmetry.space_group_name_H-M   'P 1'
#
loop_
_entity.id
_entity.type
_entity.pdbx_description
1 polymer ?
#
loop_
_entity_poly.entity_id
_entity_poly.type
_entity_poly.pdbx_seq_one_letter_code
_entity_poly.pdbx_strand_id
1 'polypeptide(L)'
;MGASECEGADSETGGLSVLVVGSGPLLAALEKELRGLGDGIEVKSVGIVSSPGDTYAAWGPFIEEADWVLFGSGEEHGSELRALEKACRQARKPLLPAVIARGKGVAGPLSGPDSERSWDAAWRRLRPSALGDGEPARIDPVSVAMLANLAITEWAKERSQPGSSLLGDRIYLLDLRTVEGAFHSFLPHPLSPDRLPSPRRFEREDCLPGTVEPGESGKPDERDGLAVLSQLTSPVAGILHFWEEGDLKQLPLAQCRAQAADPRSTDGASLLPEAIGAGLTHREARLEAGLAGIEAYASRLAGTAHGLWVGAGFSMPEALNRALRHGLERYAGLAGIGTLAELRVRTIGTIEDVFCRYGLQALAIEEGASPLVAAGEECIGFPTMWVQAGGRWYGGAGPNRTLALRSAIRQALLREDRRLSGPAAASERGFRIVEALDGAPPLPIPPTEEMNSFRLWEHSLNTMRANGHRLSIYDLAAEPFLKERFAGVLGLLMEEVSE
;
A
#
# COMPACT_ATOMS: atom_id res chain seq x y z
N MET A 1 -60.60 -49.00 -18.47
CA MET A 1 -59.31 -49.10 -17.75
C MET A 1 -58.30 -48.29 -18.53
N GLY A 2 -57.80 -47.14 -18.11
CA GLY A 2 -58.03 -46.26 -16.96
C GLY A 2 -57.43 -44.93 -17.40
N ALA A 3 -58.10 -43.83 -17.07
CA ALA A 3 -57.59 -42.48 -17.30
C ALA A 3 -56.35 -42.26 -16.43
N SER A 4 -55.35 -41.55 -16.96
CA SER A 4 -54.29 -40.93 -16.18
C SER A 4 -54.32 -39.45 -16.51
N GLU A 5 -54.99 -38.71 -15.63
CA GLU A 5 -54.89 -37.26 -15.51
C GLU A 5 -53.44 -36.91 -15.15
N CYS A 6 -52.80 -36.05 -15.94
CA CYS A 6 -51.63 -35.31 -15.48
C CYS A 6 -52.16 -33.99 -14.95
N GLU A 7 -52.31 -33.93 -13.62
CA GLU A 7 -52.57 -32.70 -12.87
C GLU A 7 -51.48 -31.67 -13.20
N GLY A 8 -51.93 -30.46 -13.51
CA GLY A 8 -51.08 -29.29 -13.60
C GLY A 8 -50.51 -28.99 -12.22
N ALA A 9 -49.18 -28.92 -12.13
CA ALA A 9 -48.54 -28.23 -11.05
C ALA A 9 -48.76 -26.72 -11.28
N ASP A 10 -49.67 -26.15 -10.48
CA ASP A 10 -49.75 -24.72 -10.24
C ASP A 10 -48.36 -24.25 -9.80
N SER A 11 -47.66 -23.54 -10.68
CA SER A 11 -46.48 -22.77 -10.33
C SER A 11 -46.94 -21.60 -9.48
N GLU A 12 -46.80 -21.70 -8.15
CA GLU A 12 -46.84 -20.55 -7.25
C GLU A 12 -45.92 -19.47 -7.85
N THR A 13 -46.52 -18.37 -8.29
CA THR A 13 -45.81 -17.19 -8.75
C THR A 13 -45.29 -16.48 -7.50
N GLY A 14 -44.20 -17.01 -6.94
CA GLY A 14 -43.46 -16.35 -5.87
C GLY A 14 -42.93 -15.01 -6.39
N GLY A 15 -43.59 -13.92 -6.00
CA GLY A 15 -43.12 -12.56 -6.27
C GLY A 15 -41.78 -12.34 -5.59
N LEU A 16 -40.89 -11.58 -6.25
CA LEU A 16 -39.58 -11.26 -5.69
C LEU A 16 -39.73 -10.17 -4.62
N SER A 17 -39.29 -10.43 -3.40
CA SER A 17 -39.35 -9.47 -2.28
C SER A 17 -38.07 -8.65 -2.20
N VAL A 18 -38.18 -7.32 -2.30
CA VAL A 18 -37.05 -6.38 -2.23
C VAL A 18 -37.26 -5.41 -1.07
N LEU A 19 -36.31 -5.41 -0.14
CA LEU A 19 -36.25 -4.46 0.96
C LEU A 19 -35.38 -3.26 0.58
N VAL A 20 -35.93 -2.05 0.64
CA VAL A 20 -35.19 -0.80 0.43
C VAL A 20 -35.03 -0.08 1.77
N VAL A 21 -33.79 0.11 2.20
CA VAL A 21 -33.44 0.73 3.47
C VAL A 21 -32.74 2.06 3.22
N GLY A 22 -33.08 3.10 3.97
CA GLY A 22 -32.28 4.32 3.96
C GLY A 22 -33.06 5.60 4.25
N SER A 23 -32.66 6.69 3.59
CA SER A 23 -33.21 8.02 3.87
C SER A 23 -33.06 8.99 2.69
N GLY A 24 -33.92 10.01 2.67
CA GLY A 24 -33.80 11.14 1.75
C GLY A 24 -34.18 10.84 0.28
N PRO A 25 -33.76 11.71 -0.65
CA PRO A 25 -34.16 11.62 -2.07
C PRO A 25 -33.72 10.34 -2.77
N LEU A 26 -32.59 9.75 -2.36
CA LEU A 26 -32.06 8.54 -2.98
C LEU A 26 -32.92 7.31 -2.66
N LEU A 27 -33.43 7.20 -1.43
CA LEU A 27 -34.41 6.17 -1.07
C LEU A 27 -35.65 6.24 -1.97
N ALA A 28 -36.23 7.43 -2.10
CA ALA A 28 -37.42 7.64 -2.93
C ALA A 28 -37.16 7.35 -4.42
N ALA A 29 -35.97 7.67 -4.91
CA ALA A 29 -35.57 7.37 -6.28
C ALA A 29 -35.43 5.86 -6.52
N LEU A 30 -34.75 5.13 -5.62
CA LEU A 30 -34.62 3.66 -5.72
C LEU A 30 -35.99 2.97 -5.70
N GLU A 31 -36.88 3.38 -4.80
CA GLU A 31 -38.24 2.86 -4.74
C GLU A 31 -39.01 3.09 -6.04
N LYS A 32 -38.90 4.29 -6.61
CA LYS A 32 -39.58 4.65 -7.85
C LYS A 32 -39.07 3.81 -9.03
N GLU A 33 -37.75 3.67 -9.16
CA GLU A 33 -37.15 2.87 -10.25
C GLU A 33 -37.49 1.38 -10.11
N LEU A 34 -37.50 0.83 -8.89
CA LEU A 34 -37.92 -0.57 -8.66
C LEU A 34 -39.37 -0.83 -9.03
N ARG A 35 -40.30 0.03 -8.58
CA ARG A 35 -41.72 -0.11 -8.92
C ARG A 35 -41.97 0.05 -10.43
N GLY A 36 -41.10 0.77 -11.13
CA GLY A 36 -41.13 0.91 -12.58
C GLY A 36 -40.83 -0.37 -13.36
N LEU A 37 -40.26 -1.42 -12.73
CA LEU A 37 -39.90 -2.67 -13.37
C LEU A 37 -41.06 -3.69 -13.52
N GLY A 38 -42.22 -3.43 -12.91
CA GLY A 38 -43.47 -4.19 -13.11
C GLY A 38 -43.98 -4.98 -11.90
N ASP A 39 -45.15 -5.62 -12.05
CA ASP A 39 -46.00 -6.16 -10.98
C ASP A 39 -45.48 -7.44 -10.27
N GLY A 40 -44.26 -7.90 -10.61
CA GLY A 40 -43.64 -9.11 -10.02
C GLY A 40 -42.67 -8.86 -8.88
N ILE A 41 -42.53 -7.60 -8.43
CA ILE A 41 -41.59 -7.18 -7.39
C ILE A 41 -42.38 -6.56 -6.24
N GLU A 42 -42.32 -7.20 -5.07
CA GLU A 42 -42.86 -6.63 -3.84
C GLU A 42 -41.78 -5.73 -3.21
N VAL A 43 -42.06 -4.42 -3.14
CA VAL A 43 -41.12 -3.43 -2.57
C VAL A 43 -41.57 -3.02 -1.18
N LYS A 44 -40.81 -3.41 -0.15
CA LYS A 44 -40.96 -2.92 1.22
C LYS A 44 -39.86 -1.88 1.49
N SER A 45 -40.21 -0.75 2.12
CA SER A 45 -39.22 0.25 2.50
C SER A 45 -39.22 0.56 3.99
N VAL A 46 -38.01 0.76 4.52
CA VAL A 46 -37.78 1.01 5.94
C VAL A 46 -36.80 2.18 6.09
N GLY A 47 -37.21 3.19 6.85
CA GLY A 47 -36.35 4.30 7.22
C GLY A 47 -35.24 3.85 8.18
N ILE A 48 -34.12 4.59 8.23
CA ILE A 48 -33.03 4.31 9.18
C ILE A 48 -33.56 4.41 10.62
N VAL A 49 -33.48 3.31 11.38
CA VAL A 49 -33.86 3.27 12.80
C VAL A 49 -32.64 3.64 13.63
N SER A 50 -32.67 4.82 14.27
CA SER A 50 -31.61 5.30 15.15
C SER A 50 -31.63 4.55 16.49
N SER A 51 -31.00 3.38 16.60
CA SER A 51 -30.74 2.74 17.90
C SER A 51 -29.49 1.85 17.89
N PRO A 52 -28.52 2.07 18.79
CA PRO A 52 -27.30 1.27 18.91
C PRO A 52 -27.52 -0.02 19.75
N GLY A 53 -28.67 -0.68 19.57
CA GLY A 53 -28.95 -2.00 20.14
C GLY A 53 -28.43 -3.15 19.26
N ASP A 54 -28.55 -4.39 19.74
CA ASP A 54 -28.11 -5.61 19.05
C ASP A 54 -28.63 -5.62 17.59
N THR A 55 -27.72 -5.40 16.64
CA THR A 55 -28.07 -4.92 15.28
C THR A 55 -28.83 -5.96 14.46
N TYR A 56 -28.63 -7.26 14.71
CA TYR A 56 -29.45 -8.31 14.10
C TYR A 56 -30.87 -8.33 14.65
N ALA A 57 -31.07 -8.10 15.94
CA ALA A 57 -32.41 -8.10 16.53
C ALA A 57 -33.29 -6.96 15.96
N ALA A 58 -32.66 -5.86 15.53
CA ALA A 58 -33.36 -4.74 14.89
C ALA A 58 -33.72 -5.00 13.41
N TRP A 59 -32.82 -5.63 12.63
CA TRP A 59 -32.99 -5.77 11.18
C TRP A 59 -33.42 -7.16 10.71
N GLY A 60 -33.14 -8.20 11.50
CA GLY A 60 -33.34 -9.62 11.17
C GLY A 60 -34.73 -9.94 10.60
N PRO A 61 -35.84 -9.56 11.26
CA PRO A 61 -37.18 -9.84 10.76
C PRO A 61 -37.46 -9.26 9.37
N PHE A 62 -36.94 -8.07 9.07
CA PHE A 62 -37.12 -7.44 7.76
C PHE A 62 -36.26 -8.07 6.67
N ILE A 63 -35.03 -8.48 7.03
CA ILE A 63 -34.07 -9.07 6.10
C ILE A 63 -34.45 -10.51 5.76
N GLU A 64 -34.95 -11.29 6.72
CA GLU A 64 -35.30 -12.70 6.52
C GLU A 64 -36.41 -12.86 5.45
N GLU A 65 -37.39 -11.95 5.44
CA GLU A 65 -38.51 -11.89 4.49
C GLU A 65 -38.14 -11.36 3.09
N ALA A 66 -36.95 -10.81 2.91
CA ALA A 66 -36.53 -10.19 1.66
C ALA A 66 -35.58 -11.11 0.87
N ASP A 67 -35.72 -11.15 -0.45
CA ASP A 67 -34.75 -11.82 -1.33
C ASP A 67 -33.52 -10.94 -1.58
N TRP A 68 -33.73 -9.62 -1.60
CA TRP A 68 -32.70 -8.62 -1.85
C TRP A 68 -32.83 -7.43 -0.92
N VAL A 69 -31.68 -6.86 -0.53
CA VAL A 69 -31.63 -5.61 0.22
C VAL A 69 -30.93 -4.54 -0.60
N LEU A 70 -31.57 -3.39 -0.76
CA LEU A 70 -30.99 -2.19 -1.37
C LEU A 70 -30.86 -1.11 -0.31
N PHE A 71 -29.71 -0.44 -0.26
CA PHE A 71 -29.51 0.68 0.65
C PHE A 71 -29.38 1.99 -0.13
N GLY A 72 -30.09 3.03 0.29
CA GLY A 72 -30.11 4.34 -0.37
C GLY A 72 -30.11 5.48 0.62
N SER A 73 -29.01 6.23 0.74
CA SER A 73 -28.98 7.42 1.60
C SER A 73 -28.33 8.64 0.97
N GLY A 74 -28.88 9.81 1.30
CA GLY A 74 -28.30 11.11 0.99
C GLY A 74 -27.17 11.57 1.93
N GLU A 75 -26.91 10.85 3.02
CA GLU A 75 -25.87 11.20 3.99
C GLU A 75 -24.89 10.03 4.21
N GLU A 76 -23.69 10.35 4.71
CA GLU A 76 -22.61 9.40 5.01
C GLU A 76 -22.95 8.52 6.24
N HIS A 77 -23.82 7.53 6.08
CA HIS A 77 -24.24 6.60 7.13
C HIS A 77 -23.32 5.37 7.26
N GLY A 78 -22.04 5.61 7.53
CA GLY A 78 -21.04 4.54 7.57
C GLY A 78 -21.32 3.47 8.63
N SER A 79 -21.82 3.86 9.82
CA SER A 79 -22.13 2.93 10.92
C SER A 79 -23.34 2.05 10.65
N GLU A 80 -24.40 2.64 10.11
CA GLU A 80 -25.69 2.00 9.86
C GLU A 80 -25.57 1.04 8.68
N LEU A 81 -24.88 1.43 7.61
CA LEU A 81 -24.64 0.55 6.48
C LEU A 81 -23.75 -0.64 6.87
N ARG A 82 -22.74 -0.44 7.73
CA ARG A 82 -21.95 -1.55 8.30
C ARG A 82 -22.81 -2.50 9.13
N ALA A 83 -23.72 -1.97 9.95
CA ALA A 83 -24.63 -2.77 10.75
C ALA A 83 -25.59 -3.59 9.87
N LEU A 84 -26.16 -2.95 8.83
CA LEU A 84 -27.04 -3.60 7.87
C LEU A 84 -26.31 -4.70 7.09
N GLU A 85 -25.11 -4.43 6.59
CA GLU A 85 -24.30 -5.41 5.87
C GLU A 85 -23.98 -6.63 6.73
N LYS A 86 -23.65 -6.42 8.01
CA LYS A 86 -23.43 -7.52 8.96
C LYS A 86 -24.69 -8.38 9.13
N ALA A 87 -25.86 -7.76 9.26
CA ALA A 87 -27.13 -8.47 9.39
C ALA A 87 -27.49 -9.23 8.10
N CYS A 88 -27.29 -8.63 6.93
CA CYS A 88 -27.46 -9.28 5.63
C CYS A 88 -26.55 -10.50 5.48
N ARG A 89 -25.28 -10.39 5.88
CA ARG A 89 -24.33 -11.52 5.83
C ARG A 89 -24.77 -12.67 6.75
N GLN A 90 -25.25 -12.37 7.95
CA GLN A 90 -25.79 -13.38 8.88
C GLN A 90 -27.03 -14.08 8.32
N ALA A 91 -27.93 -13.33 7.68
CA ALA A 91 -29.13 -13.86 7.02
C ALA A 91 -28.88 -14.42 5.61
N ARG A 92 -27.62 -14.44 5.14
CA ARG A 92 -27.19 -14.81 3.79
C ARG A 92 -27.93 -14.08 2.65
N LYS A 93 -28.26 -12.81 2.84
CA LYS A 93 -28.96 -11.98 1.85
C LYS A 93 -27.98 -11.05 1.10
N PRO A 94 -28.16 -10.86 -0.22
CA PRO A 94 -27.38 -9.90 -0.98
C PRO A 94 -27.77 -8.46 -0.63
N LEU A 95 -26.76 -7.58 -0.58
CA LEU A 95 -26.92 -6.15 -0.30
C LEU A 95 -26.26 -5.33 -1.41
N LEU A 96 -26.99 -4.38 -1.98
CA LEU A 96 -26.43 -3.37 -2.88
C LEU A 96 -26.61 -1.95 -2.29
N PRO A 97 -25.52 -1.28 -1.89
CA PRO A 97 -25.57 0.08 -1.41
C PRO A 97 -25.49 1.13 -2.52
N ALA A 98 -26.19 2.23 -2.32
CA ALA A 98 -26.03 3.49 -3.02
C ALA A 98 -26.05 4.64 -2.01
N VAL A 99 -25.04 5.49 -2.02
CA VAL A 99 -24.90 6.61 -1.07
C VAL A 99 -24.47 7.88 -1.76
N ILE A 100 -24.85 9.02 -1.20
CA ILE A 100 -24.30 10.32 -1.60
C ILE A 100 -23.35 10.78 -0.51
N ALA A 101 -22.10 11.05 -0.90
CA ALA A 101 -21.03 11.48 0.00
C ALA A 101 -20.23 12.61 -0.66
N ARG A 102 -20.07 13.73 0.06
CA ARG A 102 -19.27 14.92 -0.36
C ARG A 102 -19.52 15.43 -1.78
N GLY A 103 -20.74 15.29 -2.28
CA GLY A 103 -21.14 15.74 -3.62
C GLY A 103 -20.89 14.71 -4.73
N LYS A 104 -20.54 13.47 -4.38
CA LYS A 104 -20.47 12.32 -5.29
C LYS A 104 -21.52 11.28 -4.92
N GLY A 105 -22.06 10.60 -5.93
CA GLY A 105 -22.82 9.38 -5.77
C GLY A 105 -21.89 8.18 -5.81
N VAL A 106 -22.07 7.23 -4.89
CA VAL A 106 -21.34 5.96 -4.86
C VAL A 106 -22.34 4.83 -4.92
N ALA A 107 -22.18 3.90 -5.85
CA ALA A 107 -22.97 2.67 -5.91
C ALA A 107 -22.05 1.44 -5.84
N GLY A 108 -22.51 0.41 -5.13
CA GLY A 108 -21.76 -0.80 -4.87
C GLY A 108 -20.70 -0.66 -3.77
N PRO A 109 -19.93 -1.72 -3.50
CA PRO A 109 -19.97 -3.00 -4.19
C PRO A 109 -21.23 -3.79 -3.83
N LEU A 110 -21.63 -4.70 -4.71
CA LEU A 110 -22.61 -5.72 -4.38
C LEU A 110 -21.98 -6.71 -3.39
N SER A 111 -22.55 -6.76 -2.19
CA SER A 111 -22.09 -7.66 -1.13
C SER A 111 -22.95 -8.92 -1.11
N GLY A 112 -22.34 -10.06 -1.42
CA GLY A 112 -22.93 -11.40 -1.28
C GLY A 112 -22.50 -12.12 0.00
N PRO A 113 -23.19 -13.21 0.40
CA PRO A 113 -22.88 -13.97 1.61
C PRO A 113 -21.45 -14.50 1.68
N ASP A 114 -20.90 -14.90 0.52
CA ASP A 114 -19.56 -15.49 0.41
C ASP A 114 -18.51 -14.50 -0.17
N SER A 115 -18.87 -13.22 -0.31
CA SER A 115 -17.99 -12.20 -0.90
C SER A 115 -17.05 -11.61 0.14
N GLU A 116 -15.74 -11.63 -0.14
CA GLU A 116 -14.74 -10.85 0.62
C GLU A 116 -14.84 -9.34 0.34
N ARG A 117 -15.63 -8.94 -0.66
CA ARG A 117 -15.86 -7.54 -1.02
C ARG A 117 -17.07 -7.04 -0.25
N SER A 118 -16.81 -6.07 0.62
CA SER A 118 -17.80 -5.39 1.45
C SER A 118 -17.81 -3.89 1.18
N TRP A 119 -18.88 -3.23 1.59
CA TRP A 119 -18.95 -1.78 1.60
C TRP A 119 -17.80 -1.19 2.43
N ASP A 120 -17.54 -1.72 3.63
CA ASP A 120 -16.46 -1.20 4.48
C ASP A 120 -15.08 -1.35 3.82
N ALA A 121 -14.84 -2.45 3.11
CA ALA A 121 -13.60 -2.65 2.38
C ALA A 121 -13.46 -1.64 1.23
N ALA A 122 -14.50 -1.43 0.43
CA ALA A 122 -14.49 -0.45 -0.65
C ALA A 122 -14.33 0.99 -0.12
N TRP A 123 -15.05 1.33 0.95
CA TRP A 123 -15.01 2.65 1.58
C TRP A 123 -13.61 2.98 2.10
N ARG A 124 -12.94 2.01 2.73
CA ARG A 124 -11.55 2.18 3.19
C ARG A 124 -10.54 2.34 2.05
N ARG A 125 -10.87 1.91 0.84
CA ARG A 125 -10.02 2.12 -0.35
C ARG A 125 -10.28 3.46 -1.02
N LEU A 126 -11.52 3.93 -0.97
CA LEU A 126 -11.93 5.18 -1.59
C LEU A 126 -11.16 6.38 -1.03
N ARG A 127 -10.60 7.17 -1.94
CA ARG A 127 -9.91 8.40 -1.58
C ARG A 127 -10.90 9.50 -1.22
N PRO A 128 -10.65 10.25 -0.12
CA PRO A 128 -11.43 11.45 0.19
C PRO A 128 -11.49 12.45 -0.97
N SER A 129 -10.36 12.65 -1.69
CA SER A 129 -10.31 13.54 -2.87
C SER A 129 -11.17 13.05 -4.04
N ALA A 130 -11.40 11.74 -4.18
CA ALA A 130 -12.31 11.21 -5.19
C ALA A 130 -13.78 11.45 -4.83
N LEU A 131 -14.08 11.61 -3.54
CA LEU A 131 -15.41 11.97 -3.02
C LEU A 131 -15.67 13.48 -3.07
N GLY A 132 -14.64 14.32 -3.16
CA GLY A 132 -14.76 15.78 -3.25
C GLY A 132 -14.42 16.52 -1.96
N ASP A 133 -14.24 17.84 -2.06
CA ASP A 133 -13.65 18.68 -1.01
C ASP A 133 -14.60 19.07 0.14
N GLY A 134 -15.71 18.33 0.31
CA GLY A 134 -16.60 18.48 1.48
C GLY A 134 -17.60 19.64 1.40
N GLU A 135 -17.62 20.44 0.33
CA GLU A 135 -18.74 21.35 0.09
C GLU A 135 -20.00 20.53 -0.28
N PRO A 136 -21.14 20.71 0.43
CA PRO A 136 -22.36 20.02 0.08
C PRO A 136 -22.83 20.50 -1.29
N ALA A 137 -22.54 19.71 -2.33
CA ALA A 137 -23.06 19.97 -3.65
C ALA A 137 -24.60 19.98 -3.55
N ARG A 138 -25.23 21.01 -4.13
CA ARG A 138 -26.69 21.05 -4.25
C ARG A 138 -27.12 19.80 -4.99
N ILE A 139 -27.81 18.90 -4.28
CA ILE A 139 -28.24 17.61 -4.80
C ILE A 139 -29.27 17.88 -5.89
N ASP A 140 -28.88 17.67 -7.14
CA ASP A 140 -29.79 17.77 -8.28
C ASP A 140 -30.62 16.48 -8.42
N PRO A 141 -31.96 16.57 -8.57
CA PRO A 141 -32.82 15.39 -8.71
C PRO A 141 -32.45 14.48 -9.88
N VAL A 142 -31.89 15.01 -10.97
CA VAL A 142 -31.48 14.22 -12.14
C VAL A 142 -30.30 13.33 -11.78
N SER A 143 -29.30 13.88 -11.11
CA SER A 143 -28.12 13.12 -10.67
C SER A 143 -28.48 12.01 -9.67
N VAL A 144 -29.43 12.27 -8.76
CA VAL A 144 -29.97 11.25 -7.84
C VAL A 144 -30.70 10.14 -8.61
N ALA A 145 -31.57 10.51 -9.55
CA ALA A 145 -32.30 9.55 -10.36
C ALA A 145 -31.35 8.69 -11.21
N MET A 146 -30.26 9.28 -11.72
CA MET A 146 -29.24 8.55 -12.47
C MET A 146 -28.48 7.54 -11.61
N LEU A 147 -28.08 7.91 -10.39
CA LEU A 147 -27.45 6.97 -9.45
C LEU A 147 -28.39 5.81 -9.10
N ALA A 148 -29.66 6.12 -8.82
CA ALA A 148 -30.67 5.11 -8.52
C ALA A 148 -30.90 4.18 -9.71
N ASN A 149 -31.11 4.72 -10.91
CA ASN A 149 -31.30 3.93 -12.13
C ASN A 149 -30.10 3.02 -12.42
N LEU A 150 -28.87 3.50 -12.23
CA LEU A 150 -27.68 2.68 -12.36
C LEU A 150 -27.67 1.52 -11.34
N ALA A 151 -27.92 1.81 -10.05
CA ALA A 151 -27.96 0.78 -9.02
C ALA A 151 -29.04 -0.28 -9.32
N ILE A 152 -30.24 0.14 -9.71
CA ILE A 152 -31.32 -0.78 -10.08
C ILE A 152 -30.99 -1.57 -11.35
N THR A 153 -30.34 -0.95 -12.33
CA THR A 153 -29.89 -1.63 -13.55
C THR A 153 -28.87 -2.74 -13.24
N GLU A 154 -27.87 -2.42 -12.41
CA GLU A 154 -26.84 -3.39 -12.01
C GLU A 154 -27.39 -4.50 -11.11
N TRP A 155 -28.36 -4.19 -10.26
CA TRP A 155 -29.13 -5.19 -9.51
C TRP A 155 -29.94 -6.10 -10.43
N ALA A 156 -30.66 -5.55 -11.42
CA ALA A 156 -31.49 -6.32 -12.33
C ALA A 156 -30.65 -7.27 -13.19
N LYS A 157 -29.47 -6.82 -13.64
CA LYS A 157 -28.47 -7.66 -14.31
C LYS A 157 -28.07 -8.84 -13.45
N GLU A 158 -27.63 -8.59 -12.22
CA GLU A 158 -27.21 -9.66 -11.31
C GLU A 158 -28.33 -10.68 -11.05
N ARG A 159 -29.55 -10.19 -10.83
CA ARG A 159 -30.73 -11.04 -10.62
C ARG A 159 -31.00 -11.93 -11.83
N SER A 160 -30.92 -11.38 -13.02
CA SER A 160 -31.19 -12.12 -14.26
C SER A 160 -30.07 -13.10 -14.62
N GLN A 161 -28.81 -12.72 -14.35
CA GLN A 161 -27.64 -13.54 -14.60
C GLN A 161 -26.59 -13.27 -13.52
N PRO A 162 -26.39 -14.19 -12.56
CA PRO A 162 -25.38 -14.05 -11.51
C PRO A 162 -23.99 -13.81 -12.10
N GLY A 163 -23.26 -12.84 -11.55
CA GLY A 163 -21.93 -12.41 -12.00
C GLY A 163 -21.93 -11.47 -13.20
N SER A 164 -23.09 -11.02 -13.70
CA SER A 164 -23.17 -10.06 -14.81
C SER A 164 -23.09 -8.60 -14.37
N SER A 165 -23.27 -8.32 -13.06
CA SER A 165 -23.13 -6.98 -12.52
C SER A 165 -21.67 -6.54 -12.44
N LEU A 166 -21.41 -5.32 -12.92
CA LEU A 166 -20.10 -4.68 -12.75
C LEU A 166 -19.86 -4.27 -11.29
N LEU A 167 -20.91 -4.15 -10.47
CA LEU A 167 -20.78 -3.83 -9.05
C LEU A 167 -20.36 -5.03 -8.20
N GLY A 168 -20.25 -6.24 -8.79
CA GLY A 168 -19.72 -7.42 -8.09
C GLY A 168 -18.23 -7.31 -7.73
N ASP A 169 -17.44 -6.55 -8.49
CA ASP A 169 -16.01 -6.34 -8.24
C ASP A 169 -15.57 -4.87 -8.22
N ARG A 170 -16.51 -3.93 -8.38
CA ARG A 170 -16.23 -2.51 -8.53
C ARG A 170 -17.22 -1.68 -7.73
N ILE A 171 -16.85 -0.42 -7.60
CA ILE A 171 -17.72 0.66 -7.20
C ILE A 171 -17.94 1.58 -8.39
N TYR A 172 -19.11 2.19 -8.46
CA TYR A 172 -19.37 3.27 -9.41
C TYR A 172 -19.34 4.61 -8.68
N LEU A 173 -18.59 5.56 -9.23
CA LEU A 173 -18.58 6.94 -8.76
C LEU A 173 -19.27 7.84 -9.78
N LEU A 174 -20.22 8.64 -9.31
CA LEU A 174 -20.93 9.65 -10.09
C LEU A 174 -20.60 11.04 -9.54
N ASP A 175 -20.10 11.94 -10.38
CA ASP A 175 -20.08 13.35 -10.07
C ASP A 175 -21.49 13.92 -10.17
N LEU A 176 -22.07 14.38 -9.05
CA LEU A 176 -23.45 14.88 -9.05
C LEU A 176 -23.59 16.25 -9.72
N ARG A 177 -22.49 16.96 -9.99
CA ARG A 177 -22.45 18.26 -10.67
C ARG A 177 -22.24 18.10 -12.17
N THR A 178 -21.31 17.25 -12.59
CA THR A 178 -21.00 17.06 -14.02
C THR A 178 -21.80 15.91 -14.65
N VAL A 179 -22.38 15.04 -13.81
CA VAL A 179 -23.14 13.85 -14.24
C VAL A 179 -22.24 12.82 -14.96
N GLU A 180 -20.92 12.96 -14.81
CA GLU A 180 -19.95 12.00 -15.30
C GLU A 180 -19.75 10.91 -14.25
N GLY A 181 -19.69 9.65 -14.67
CA GLY A 181 -19.39 8.57 -13.75
C GLY A 181 -18.66 7.41 -14.37
N ALA A 182 -17.94 6.68 -13.53
CA ALA A 182 -17.05 5.61 -13.93
C ALA A 182 -17.02 4.48 -12.90
N PHE A 183 -16.75 3.27 -13.39
CA PHE A 183 -16.49 2.11 -12.54
C PHE A 183 -15.03 2.05 -12.13
N HIS A 184 -14.78 1.77 -10.86
CA HIS A 184 -13.46 1.65 -10.28
C HIS A 184 -13.31 0.31 -9.57
N SER A 185 -12.31 -0.47 -9.99
CA SER A 185 -11.90 -1.67 -9.27
C SER A 185 -11.18 -1.31 -7.98
N PHE A 186 -11.35 -2.14 -6.96
CA PHE A 186 -10.65 -2.00 -5.68
C PHE A 186 -10.22 -3.38 -5.17
N LEU A 187 -9.18 -3.39 -4.35
CA LEU A 187 -8.71 -4.60 -3.68
C LEU A 187 -9.44 -4.78 -2.33
N PRO A 188 -9.78 -6.01 -1.92
CA PRO A 188 -10.30 -6.29 -0.59
C PRO A 188 -9.43 -5.64 0.50
N HIS A 189 -10.04 -5.20 1.60
CA HIS A 189 -9.33 -4.46 2.65
C HIS A 189 -8.99 -5.37 3.85
N PRO A 190 -7.75 -5.31 4.37
CA PRO A 190 -7.28 -6.23 5.41
C PRO A 190 -7.96 -6.04 6.76
N LEU A 191 -8.35 -4.80 7.10
CA LEU A 191 -9.02 -4.44 8.37
C LEU A 191 -10.54 -4.65 8.33
N SER A 192 -11.01 -5.70 7.67
CA SER A 192 -12.42 -6.08 7.73
C SER A 192 -12.79 -6.45 9.18
N PRO A 193 -14.05 -6.25 9.63
CA PRO A 193 -14.45 -6.40 11.05
C PRO A 193 -14.02 -7.72 11.71
N ASP A 194 -13.85 -8.76 10.91
CA ASP A 194 -13.58 -10.12 11.35
C ASP A 194 -12.09 -10.50 11.27
N ARG A 195 -11.20 -9.59 10.83
CA ARG A 195 -9.77 -9.88 10.60
C ARG A 195 -8.89 -8.68 10.93
N LEU A 196 -8.18 -8.74 12.05
CA LEU A 196 -7.04 -7.85 12.30
C LEU A 196 -5.77 -8.58 11.86
N PRO A 197 -5.01 -8.08 10.87
CA PRO A 197 -3.75 -8.68 10.50
C PRO A 197 -2.73 -8.45 11.61
N SER A 198 -2.22 -9.53 12.19
CA SER A 198 -1.05 -9.51 13.06
C SER A 198 0.19 -9.95 12.26
N PRO A 199 1.32 -9.21 12.38
CA PRO A 199 2.59 -9.68 11.82
C PRO A 199 2.92 -11.07 12.34
N ARG A 200 3.20 -12.02 11.44
CA ARG A 200 3.56 -13.38 11.82
C ARG A 200 5.08 -13.50 11.89
N ARG A 201 5.63 -13.81 13.06
CA ARG A 201 7.07 -14.09 13.22
C ARG A 201 7.40 -15.42 12.52
N PHE A 202 8.50 -15.45 11.78
CA PHE A 202 9.07 -16.71 11.29
C PHE A 202 9.78 -17.43 12.44
N GLU A 203 9.46 -18.71 12.66
CA GLU A 203 10.00 -19.48 13.81
C GLU A 203 11.49 -19.81 13.67
N ARG A 204 12.00 -19.88 12.43
CA ARG A 204 13.42 -20.06 12.12
C ARG A 204 13.80 -19.29 10.87
N GLU A 205 14.98 -18.67 10.91
CA GLU A 205 15.63 -17.99 9.79
C GLU A 205 15.87 -18.97 8.62
N ASP A 206 16.08 -20.25 8.91
CA ASP A 206 16.34 -21.30 7.91
C ASP A 206 15.08 -21.78 7.17
N CYS A 207 13.88 -21.44 7.67
CA CYS A 207 12.60 -21.81 7.08
C CYS A 207 12.09 -20.80 6.04
N LEU A 208 12.91 -19.81 5.68
CA LEU A 208 12.60 -18.84 4.64
C LEU A 208 12.57 -19.54 3.27
N PRO A 209 11.43 -19.55 2.54
CA PRO A 209 11.38 -20.08 1.19
C PRO A 209 12.30 -19.26 0.27
N GLY A 210 13.32 -19.91 -0.29
CA GLY A 210 14.37 -19.26 -1.11
C GLY A 210 15.77 -19.29 -0.50
N THR A 211 15.99 -20.02 0.61
CA THR A 211 17.32 -20.33 1.18
C THR A 211 18.08 -21.44 0.44
N VAL A 212 17.48 -22.03 -0.59
CA VAL A 212 18.13 -22.97 -1.50
C VAL A 212 18.78 -22.18 -2.64
N GLU A 213 20.01 -22.54 -3.03
CA GLU A 213 20.69 -21.93 -4.17
C GLU A 213 19.74 -21.86 -5.39
N PRO A 214 19.73 -20.74 -6.13
CA PRO A 214 18.82 -20.57 -7.25
C PRO A 214 19.19 -21.53 -8.38
N GLY A 215 18.54 -22.69 -8.42
CA GLY A 215 18.41 -23.47 -9.64
C GLY A 215 17.35 -22.81 -10.52
N GLU A 216 17.78 -22.04 -11.52
CA GLU A 216 17.04 -21.57 -12.71
C GLU A 216 15.53 -21.24 -12.59
N SER A 217 15.03 -20.92 -11.39
CA SER A 217 13.67 -20.44 -11.21
C SER A 217 13.70 -18.92 -11.38
N GLY A 218 13.24 -18.50 -12.56
CA GLY A 218 13.32 -17.13 -13.05
C GLY A 218 13.00 -16.10 -11.98
N LYS A 219 13.90 -15.12 -11.82
CA LYS A 219 13.50 -13.81 -11.32
C LYS A 219 12.21 -13.44 -12.04
N PRO A 220 11.13 -13.02 -11.35
CA PRO A 220 10.09 -12.27 -12.05
C PRO A 220 10.82 -11.21 -12.87
N ASP A 221 10.55 -11.12 -14.17
CA ASP A 221 11.23 -10.12 -14.99
C ASP A 221 10.98 -8.78 -14.29
N GLU A 222 11.98 -7.93 -14.13
CA GLU A 222 11.78 -6.58 -13.60
C GLU A 222 10.69 -5.81 -14.40
N ARG A 223 10.37 -6.24 -15.63
CA ARG A 223 9.17 -5.81 -16.37
C ARG A 223 7.85 -6.18 -15.68
N ASP A 224 7.78 -7.35 -15.05
CA ASP A 224 6.65 -7.80 -14.24
C ASP A 224 6.47 -6.90 -13.00
N GLY A 225 7.57 -6.43 -12.40
CA GLY A 225 7.53 -5.56 -11.23
C GLY A 225 6.88 -4.19 -11.49
N LEU A 226 7.24 -3.53 -12.61
CA LEU A 226 6.60 -2.28 -13.01
C LEU A 226 5.10 -2.47 -13.34
N ALA A 227 4.75 -3.59 -13.99
CA ALA A 227 3.37 -3.92 -14.32
C ALA A 227 2.52 -4.14 -13.05
N VAL A 228 3.08 -4.82 -12.04
CA VAL A 228 2.45 -4.99 -10.72
C VAL A 228 2.18 -3.63 -10.08
N LEU A 229 3.19 -2.75 -10.00
CA LEU A 229 3.03 -1.42 -9.40
C LEU A 229 1.98 -0.58 -10.14
N SER A 230 1.93 -0.67 -11.47
CA SER A 230 0.91 0.01 -12.27
C SER A 230 -0.51 -0.47 -11.95
N GLN A 231 -0.71 -1.78 -11.72
CA GLN A 231 -2.03 -2.33 -11.35
C GLN A 231 -2.48 -1.89 -9.96
N LEU A 232 -1.53 -1.59 -9.06
CA LEU A 232 -1.81 -1.12 -7.70
C LEU A 232 -2.01 0.40 -7.62
N THR A 233 -1.78 1.13 -8.71
CA THR A 233 -1.83 2.58 -8.74
C THR A 233 -3.17 3.07 -9.27
N SER A 234 -3.90 3.84 -8.46
CA SER A 234 -5.12 4.52 -8.86
C SER A 234 -5.40 5.69 -7.92
N PRO A 235 -5.73 6.89 -8.45
CA PRO A 235 -6.02 8.04 -7.62
C PRO A 235 -7.35 7.90 -6.85
N VAL A 236 -8.18 6.90 -7.19
CA VAL A 236 -9.51 6.70 -6.60
C VAL A 236 -9.52 5.62 -5.52
N ALA A 237 -8.93 4.45 -5.80
CA ALA A 237 -9.03 3.28 -4.92
C ALA A 237 -7.76 2.42 -4.85
N GLY A 238 -6.64 2.90 -5.42
CA GLY A 238 -5.39 2.14 -5.49
C GLY A 238 -4.74 1.94 -4.11
N ILE A 239 -3.72 1.10 -4.04
CA ILE A 239 -2.78 1.09 -2.91
C ILE A 239 -1.88 2.31 -3.01
N LEU A 240 -1.37 2.56 -4.21
CA LEU A 240 -0.67 3.79 -4.56
C LEU A 240 -1.67 4.78 -5.15
N HIS A 241 -1.69 6.00 -4.63
CA HIS A 241 -2.48 7.11 -5.14
C HIS A 241 -1.90 7.61 -6.47
N PHE A 242 -0.60 7.87 -6.48
CA PHE A 242 0.18 8.11 -7.69
C PHE A 242 1.51 7.37 -7.62
N TRP A 243 2.11 7.20 -8.80
CA TRP A 243 3.44 6.63 -9.01
C TRP A 243 3.98 7.18 -10.33
N GLU A 244 4.78 8.24 -10.25
CA GLU A 244 5.18 9.06 -11.40
C GLU A 244 6.43 9.90 -11.10
N GLU A 245 7.08 10.43 -12.13
CA GLU A 245 8.18 11.39 -11.98
C GLU A 245 7.74 12.72 -11.34
N GLY A 246 6.52 13.18 -11.67
CA GLY A 246 5.97 14.44 -11.17
C GLY A 246 6.84 15.66 -11.52
N ASP A 247 6.99 16.55 -10.54
CA ASP A 247 7.77 17.79 -10.60
C ASP A 247 9.20 17.64 -10.05
N LEU A 248 9.68 16.42 -9.84
CA LEU A 248 10.98 16.15 -9.24
C LEU A 248 12.15 16.46 -10.20
N LYS A 249 13.28 16.87 -9.62
CA LYS A 249 14.54 17.04 -10.36
C LYS A 249 14.98 15.70 -10.94
N GLN A 250 15.25 15.66 -12.24
CA GLN A 250 15.66 14.42 -12.93
C GLN A 250 17.18 14.31 -13.12
N LEU A 251 17.94 15.26 -12.57
CA LEU A 251 19.39 15.29 -12.60
C LEU A 251 19.94 15.61 -11.21
N PRO A 252 21.10 15.05 -10.84
CA PRO A 252 21.89 14.09 -11.61
C PRO A 252 21.34 12.65 -11.55
N LEU A 253 20.40 12.36 -10.65
CA LEU A 253 19.71 11.07 -10.61
C LEU A 253 18.30 11.22 -11.16
N ALA A 254 17.82 10.20 -11.87
CA ALA A 254 16.41 10.08 -12.19
C ALA A 254 15.63 9.89 -10.89
N GLN A 255 14.47 10.54 -10.78
CA GLN A 255 13.64 10.50 -9.57
C GLN A 255 12.19 10.19 -9.91
N CYS A 256 11.55 9.42 -9.03
CA CYS A 256 10.14 9.08 -9.09
C CYS A 256 9.56 9.18 -7.68
N ARG A 257 8.28 9.57 -7.58
CA ARG A 257 7.54 9.56 -6.31
C ARG A 257 6.44 8.53 -6.36
N ALA A 258 6.19 7.91 -5.21
CA ALA A 258 5.00 7.11 -4.96
C ALA A 258 4.35 7.61 -3.68
N GLN A 259 3.02 7.61 -3.63
CA GLN A 259 2.30 7.92 -2.41
C GLN A 259 1.28 6.83 -2.13
N ALA A 260 1.42 6.17 -0.99
CA ALA A 260 0.51 5.11 -0.58
C ALA A 260 -0.70 5.65 0.18
N ALA A 261 -1.82 4.91 0.12
CA ALA A 261 -2.92 5.04 1.05
C ALA A 261 -2.48 4.74 2.48
N ASP A 262 -3.13 5.36 3.47
CA ASP A 262 -3.13 4.90 4.85
C ASP A 262 -4.18 3.79 5.02
N PRO A 263 -3.79 2.51 5.17
CA PRO A 263 -4.71 1.40 5.35
C PRO A 263 -5.45 1.43 6.69
N ARG A 264 -5.07 2.28 7.65
CA ARG A 264 -5.71 2.37 8.98
C ARG A 264 -6.70 3.52 9.08
N SER A 265 -6.87 4.31 8.02
CA SER A 265 -7.84 5.40 7.99
C SER A 265 -9.28 4.87 8.04
N THR A 266 -10.15 5.58 8.74
CA THR A 266 -11.57 5.24 8.93
C THR A 266 -12.51 6.03 8.02
N ASP A 267 -12.13 7.26 7.66
CA ASP A 267 -12.95 8.17 6.84
C ASP A 267 -12.40 8.25 5.41
N GLY A 268 -12.36 7.10 4.73
CA GLY A 268 -11.69 6.91 3.44
C GLY A 268 -10.17 6.79 3.57
N ALA A 269 -9.49 6.34 2.52
CA ALA A 269 -8.03 6.21 2.51
C ALA A 269 -7.37 7.60 2.46
N SER A 270 -7.00 8.13 3.64
CA SER A 270 -6.04 9.25 3.72
C SER A 270 -4.68 8.82 3.13
N LEU A 271 -3.78 9.78 2.91
CA LEU A 271 -2.52 9.52 2.21
C LEU A 271 -1.35 9.52 3.20
N LEU A 272 -0.45 8.57 3.03
CA LEU A 272 0.84 8.56 3.71
C LEU A 272 1.77 9.62 3.10
N PRO A 273 2.88 9.97 3.78
CA PRO A 273 3.91 10.81 3.19
C PRO A 273 4.41 10.25 1.85
N GLU A 274 4.80 11.14 0.93
CA GLU A 274 5.39 10.75 -0.34
C GLU A 274 6.71 10.01 -0.11
N ALA A 275 6.88 8.89 -0.81
CA ALA A 275 8.14 8.17 -0.89
C ALA A 275 8.81 8.51 -2.22
N ILE A 276 10.05 8.98 -2.18
CA ILE A 276 10.81 9.33 -3.38
C ILE A 276 11.92 8.29 -3.60
N GLY A 277 11.93 7.70 -4.78
CA GLY A 277 12.96 6.79 -5.25
C GLY A 277 13.90 7.49 -6.23
N ALA A 278 15.19 7.17 -6.15
CA ALA A 278 16.21 7.72 -7.04
C ALA A 278 17.16 6.63 -7.56
N GLY A 279 17.50 6.73 -8.84
CA GLY A 279 18.35 5.77 -9.54
C GLY A 279 19.13 6.40 -10.70
N LEU A 280 20.02 5.62 -11.32
CA LEU A 280 20.74 6.06 -12.53
C LEU A 280 19.79 6.13 -13.73
N THR A 281 18.72 5.32 -13.71
CA THR A 281 17.72 5.26 -14.76
C THR A 281 16.32 5.54 -14.20
N HIS A 282 15.41 6.02 -15.06
CA HIS A 282 14.00 6.18 -14.69
C HIS A 282 13.37 4.86 -14.24
N ARG A 283 13.80 3.74 -14.81
CA ARG A 283 13.33 2.40 -14.43
C ARG A 283 13.69 2.09 -12.97
N GLU A 284 14.95 2.28 -12.58
CA GLU A 284 15.40 2.10 -11.20
C GLU A 284 14.64 3.04 -10.25
N ALA A 285 14.56 4.32 -10.60
CA ALA A 285 13.85 5.30 -9.77
C ALA A 285 12.38 4.93 -9.55
N ARG A 286 11.69 4.48 -10.60
CA ARG A 286 10.30 4.00 -10.53
C ARG A 286 10.16 2.76 -9.65
N LEU A 287 11.01 1.75 -9.82
CA LEU A 287 10.98 0.57 -8.96
C LEU A 287 11.22 0.92 -7.49
N GLU A 288 12.25 1.72 -7.22
CA GLU A 288 12.62 2.16 -5.88
C GLU A 288 11.49 2.96 -5.20
N ALA A 289 10.85 3.88 -5.93
CA ALA A 289 9.73 4.67 -5.41
C ALA A 289 8.51 3.79 -5.13
N GLY A 290 8.17 2.89 -6.06
CA GLY A 290 7.03 1.99 -5.92
C GLY A 290 7.18 1.05 -4.74
N LEU A 291 8.35 0.40 -4.60
CA LEU A 291 8.66 -0.45 -3.45
C LEU A 291 8.63 0.34 -2.13
N ALA A 292 9.17 1.56 -2.10
CA ALA A 292 9.10 2.43 -0.93
C ALA A 292 7.66 2.78 -0.53
N GLY A 293 6.78 2.99 -1.52
CA GLY A 293 5.34 3.16 -1.28
C GLY A 293 4.69 1.93 -0.64
N ILE A 294 5.02 0.73 -1.12
CA ILE A 294 4.53 -0.54 -0.55
C ILE A 294 5.06 -0.76 0.87
N GLU A 295 6.31 -0.39 1.14
CA GLU A 295 6.91 -0.45 2.49
C GLU A 295 6.20 0.49 3.47
N ALA A 296 5.93 1.73 3.05
CA ALA A 296 5.18 2.69 3.86
C ALA A 296 3.77 2.17 4.17
N TYR A 297 3.09 1.61 3.16
CA TYR A 297 1.78 0.98 3.32
C TYR A 297 1.81 -0.18 4.32
N ALA A 298 2.74 -1.13 4.14
CA ALA A 298 2.86 -2.31 4.99
C ALA A 298 3.27 -1.96 6.43
N SER A 299 4.20 -1.01 6.60
CA SER A 299 4.59 -0.47 7.90
C SER A 299 3.39 0.13 8.63
N ARG A 300 2.59 0.92 7.92
CA ARG A 300 1.37 1.49 8.50
C ARG A 300 0.37 0.41 8.89
N LEU A 301 0.11 -0.57 8.00
CA LEU A 301 -0.85 -1.65 8.23
C LEU A 301 -0.49 -2.51 9.45
N ALA A 302 0.77 -2.91 9.56
CA ALA A 302 1.32 -3.66 10.69
C ALA A 302 1.22 -2.89 12.02
N GLY A 303 0.84 -1.60 11.98
CA GLY A 303 0.66 -0.76 13.16
C GLY A 303 1.94 -0.58 13.95
N THR A 304 3.08 -0.67 13.25
CA THR A 304 4.34 -1.14 13.82
C THR A 304 4.59 -0.59 15.22
N ALA A 305 4.67 -1.51 16.17
CA ALA A 305 5.43 -1.35 17.39
C ALA A 305 6.79 -0.70 17.05
N HIS A 306 7.20 0.30 17.83
CA HIS A 306 8.46 1.01 17.62
C HIS A 306 9.62 0.02 17.37
N GLY A 307 10.28 0.09 16.21
CA GLY A 307 11.54 -0.63 15.95
C GLY A 307 11.59 -1.59 14.76
N LEU A 308 10.48 -1.88 14.07
CA LEU A 308 10.50 -2.77 12.91
C LEU A 308 11.08 -2.08 11.65
N TRP A 309 12.05 -2.70 11.00
CA TRP A 309 12.60 -2.27 9.71
C TRP A 309 11.88 -3.01 8.60
N VAL A 310 11.25 -2.29 7.67
CA VAL A 310 10.37 -2.87 6.65
C VAL A 310 11.05 -2.85 5.29
N GLY A 311 10.91 -3.95 4.56
CA GLY A 311 11.43 -4.12 3.21
C GLY A 311 10.45 -4.85 2.30
N ALA A 312 10.26 -4.34 1.10
CA ALA A 312 9.49 -4.98 0.03
C ALA A 312 10.41 -5.34 -1.15
N GLY A 313 10.14 -6.44 -1.82
CA GLY A 313 10.93 -6.89 -2.96
C GLY A 313 10.22 -7.92 -3.81
N PHE A 314 10.72 -8.07 -5.04
CA PHE A 314 10.31 -9.14 -5.96
C PHE A 314 11.07 -10.44 -5.71
N SER A 315 12.01 -10.44 -4.76
CA SER A 315 12.55 -11.62 -4.10
C SER A 315 12.61 -11.43 -2.58
N MET A 316 12.57 -12.53 -1.83
CA MET A 316 12.72 -12.48 -0.37
C MET A 316 14.08 -11.93 0.08
N PRO A 317 15.24 -12.32 -0.49
CA PRO A 317 16.52 -11.73 -0.12
C PRO A 317 16.62 -10.24 -0.45
N GLU A 318 16.00 -9.78 -1.53
CA GLU A 318 15.90 -8.34 -1.83
C GLU A 318 15.15 -7.60 -0.74
N ALA A 319 13.96 -8.08 -0.36
CA ALA A 319 13.14 -7.49 0.71
C ALA A 319 13.92 -7.44 2.04
N LEU A 320 14.63 -8.50 2.41
CA LEU A 320 15.44 -8.57 3.63
C LEU A 320 16.61 -7.59 3.62
N ASN A 321 17.38 -7.55 2.53
CA ASN A 321 18.49 -6.60 2.40
C ASN A 321 18.00 -5.14 2.40
N ARG A 322 16.84 -4.89 1.78
CA ARG A 322 16.22 -3.57 1.75
C ARG A 322 15.74 -3.14 3.13
N ALA A 323 15.06 -4.03 3.86
CA ALA A 323 14.69 -3.81 5.26
C ALA A 323 15.92 -3.49 6.12
N LEU A 324 16.98 -4.29 5.99
CA LEU A 324 18.23 -4.09 6.74
C LEU A 324 18.87 -2.75 6.40
N ARG A 325 18.98 -2.37 5.12
CA ARG A 325 19.54 -1.08 4.70
C ARG A 325 18.79 0.09 5.34
N HIS A 326 17.46 0.09 5.27
CA HIS A 326 16.65 1.12 5.93
C HIS A 326 16.82 1.13 7.44
N GLY A 327 16.96 -0.07 8.02
CA GLY A 327 17.28 -0.27 9.43
C GLY A 327 18.59 0.37 9.84
N LEU A 328 19.67 0.09 9.12
CA LEU A 328 21.02 0.63 9.34
C LEU A 328 21.06 2.15 9.16
N GLU A 329 20.39 2.67 8.13
CA GLU A 329 20.29 4.13 7.91
C GLU A 329 19.57 4.82 9.07
N ARG A 330 18.46 4.24 9.54
CA ARG A 330 17.71 4.75 10.68
C ARG A 330 18.49 4.60 11.98
N TYR A 331 19.13 3.45 12.20
CA TYR A 331 19.93 3.19 13.39
C TYR A 331 21.14 4.13 13.44
N ALA A 332 21.86 4.33 12.34
CA ALA A 332 22.95 5.30 12.26
C ALA A 332 22.48 6.74 12.55
N GLY A 333 21.29 7.13 12.05
CA GLY A 333 20.68 8.42 12.34
C GLY A 333 20.21 8.59 13.80
N LEU A 334 19.60 7.55 14.39
CA LEU A 334 19.05 7.56 15.75
C LEU A 334 20.10 7.34 16.84
N ALA A 335 21.05 6.43 16.62
CA ALA A 335 22.21 6.20 17.49
C ALA A 335 23.11 7.44 17.52
N GLY A 336 22.90 8.39 16.59
CA GLY A 336 23.47 9.70 16.64
C GLY A 336 24.96 9.65 16.86
N ILE A 337 25.68 8.82 16.08
CA ILE A 337 27.14 8.72 16.02
C ILE A 337 27.72 10.12 16.36
N GLY A 338 28.16 10.49 17.55
CA GLY A 338 28.22 9.84 18.85
C GLY A 338 29.41 10.52 19.49
N THR A 339 29.36 11.85 19.72
CA THR A 339 30.47 12.74 20.15
C THR A 339 31.71 12.72 19.24
N LEU A 340 32.02 13.83 18.54
CA LEU A 340 33.25 14.01 17.72
C LEU A 340 33.65 12.75 16.94
N ALA A 341 32.76 12.23 16.10
CA ALA A 341 33.07 11.05 15.29
C ALA A 341 34.34 11.30 14.46
N GLU A 342 35.29 10.38 14.54
CA GLU A 342 36.51 10.43 13.75
C GLU A 342 36.19 10.03 12.31
N LEU A 343 36.33 10.98 11.39
CA LEU A 343 36.27 10.68 9.95
C LEU A 343 37.69 10.47 9.46
N ARG A 344 37.97 9.26 8.98
CA ARG A 344 39.25 8.94 8.34
C ARG A 344 39.11 9.17 6.85
N VAL A 345 39.66 10.28 6.35
CA VAL A 345 39.67 10.57 4.91
C VAL A 345 40.41 9.45 4.19
N ARG A 346 39.87 8.94 3.08
CA ARG A 346 40.46 7.82 2.32
C ARG A 346 40.69 8.24 0.89
N THR A 347 41.89 7.96 0.38
CA THR A 347 42.10 7.91 -1.07
C THR A 347 41.30 6.73 -1.62
N ILE A 348 40.37 7.01 -2.54
CA ILE A 348 39.66 5.95 -3.25
C ILE A 348 40.60 5.37 -4.31
N GLY A 349 40.68 4.04 -4.35
CA GLY A 349 41.41 3.29 -5.37
C GLY A 349 40.56 3.08 -6.62
N THR A 350 40.51 1.85 -7.12
CA THR A 350 39.66 1.47 -8.25
C THR A 350 38.18 1.54 -7.85
N ILE A 351 37.37 2.19 -8.69
CA ILE A 351 35.91 2.24 -8.56
C ILE A 351 35.28 1.48 -9.72
N GLU A 352 34.95 0.22 -9.46
CA GLU A 352 34.34 -0.66 -10.45
C GLU A 352 32.82 -0.46 -10.48
N ASP A 353 32.22 -0.15 -9.32
CA ASP A 353 30.80 0.13 -9.19
C ASP A 353 30.33 1.34 -10.01
N VAL A 354 29.37 1.10 -10.91
CA VAL A 354 28.86 2.09 -11.87
C VAL A 354 28.22 3.28 -11.15
N PHE A 355 27.40 3.04 -10.12
CA PHE A 355 26.71 4.10 -9.40
C PHE A 355 27.69 4.99 -8.64
N CYS A 356 28.64 4.39 -7.91
CA CYS A 356 29.64 5.16 -7.17
C CYS A 356 30.49 6.03 -8.10
N ARG A 357 30.94 5.47 -9.23
CA ARG A 357 31.73 6.20 -10.23
C ARG A 357 30.94 7.37 -10.82
N TYR A 358 29.70 7.12 -11.24
CA TYR A 358 28.83 8.16 -11.79
C TYR A 358 28.56 9.27 -10.76
N GLY A 359 28.17 8.91 -9.54
CA GLY A 359 27.75 9.88 -8.54
C GLY A 359 28.91 10.72 -8.00
N LEU A 360 30.10 10.16 -7.83
CA LEU A 360 31.29 10.96 -7.47
C LEU A 360 31.68 11.92 -8.60
N GLN A 361 31.54 11.50 -9.86
CA GLN A 361 31.75 12.39 -11.00
C GLN A 361 30.72 13.52 -11.05
N ALA A 362 29.44 13.22 -10.81
CA ALA A 362 28.39 14.23 -10.76
C ALA A 362 28.65 15.27 -9.65
N LEU A 363 29.01 14.83 -8.44
CA LEU A 363 29.42 15.74 -7.36
C LEU A 363 30.65 16.57 -7.73
N ALA A 364 31.65 15.96 -8.38
CA ALA A 364 32.85 16.69 -8.79
C ALA A 364 32.55 17.80 -9.80
N ILE A 365 31.57 17.60 -10.68
CA ILE A 365 31.10 18.61 -11.64
C ILE A 365 30.34 19.73 -10.91
N GLU A 366 29.45 19.39 -9.98
CA GLU A 366 28.66 20.37 -9.22
C GLU A 366 29.54 21.26 -8.32
N GLU A 367 30.56 20.67 -7.69
CA GLU A 367 31.42 21.35 -6.71
C GLU A 367 32.70 21.94 -7.34
N GLY A 368 33.01 21.59 -8.59
CA GLY A 368 34.22 22.02 -9.30
C GLY A 368 35.53 21.36 -8.84
N ALA A 369 35.45 20.37 -7.94
CA ALA A 369 36.58 19.59 -7.44
C ALA A 369 36.14 18.18 -7.01
N SER A 370 37.04 17.21 -7.03
CA SER A 370 36.73 15.85 -6.59
C SER A 370 36.29 15.82 -5.12
N PRO A 371 35.13 15.21 -4.79
CA PRO A 371 34.63 15.17 -3.43
C PRO A 371 35.54 14.32 -2.54
N LEU A 372 35.73 14.76 -1.30
CA LEU A 372 36.42 13.94 -0.29
C LEU A 372 35.51 12.80 0.16
N VAL A 373 36.12 11.64 0.36
CA VAL A 373 35.44 10.46 0.90
C VAL A 373 36.16 9.99 2.15
N ALA A 374 35.39 9.62 3.17
CA ALA A 374 35.90 9.15 4.44
C ALA A 374 35.20 7.86 4.87
N ALA A 375 35.92 7.04 5.63
CA ALA A 375 35.34 5.93 6.39
C ALA A 375 35.04 6.43 7.81
N GLY A 376 33.85 6.11 8.32
CA GLY A 376 33.47 6.37 9.70
C GLY A 376 33.56 5.11 10.57
N GLU A 377 33.10 5.24 11.81
CA GLU A 377 32.92 4.10 12.71
C GLU A 377 31.85 3.13 12.19
N GLU A 378 32.03 1.84 12.45
CA GLU A 378 31.09 0.83 12.00
C GLU A 378 29.75 0.95 12.76
N CYS A 379 28.65 0.82 12.01
CA CYS A 379 27.30 0.79 12.55
C CYS A 379 26.93 -0.67 12.82
N ILE A 380 26.96 -1.10 14.08
CA ILE A 380 26.68 -2.50 14.50
C ILE A 380 27.47 -3.55 13.68
N GLY A 381 28.75 -3.25 13.40
CA GLY A 381 29.63 -4.09 12.60
C GLY A 381 29.55 -3.90 11.08
N PHE A 382 28.69 -2.99 10.60
CA PHE A 382 28.60 -2.64 9.18
C PHE A 382 29.40 -1.39 8.83
N PRO A 383 30.02 -1.34 7.65
CA PRO A 383 30.79 -0.17 7.23
C PRO A 383 29.92 1.09 7.11
N THR A 384 30.47 2.22 7.53
CA THR A 384 29.92 3.55 7.26
C THR A 384 30.88 4.34 6.36
N MET A 385 30.30 5.00 5.36
CA MET A 385 31.01 5.81 4.39
C MET A 385 30.44 7.21 4.37
N TRP A 386 31.30 8.20 4.13
CA TRP A 386 30.95 9.61 4.14
C TRP A 386 31.48 10.30 2.90
N VAL A 387 30.70 11.21 2.33
CA VAL A 387 31.08 12.03 1.17
C VAL A 387 30.88 13.50 1.51
N GLN A 388 31.85 14.34 1.15
CA GLN A 388 31.77 15.77 1.31
C GLN A 388 31.14 16.42 0.07
N ALA A 389 30.11 17.23 0.26
CA ALA A 389 29.47 18.04 -0.79
C ALA A 389 28.88 19.32 -0.18
N GLY A 390 28.91 20.46 -0.87
CA GLY A 390 28.34 21.72 -0.39
C GLY A 390 28.84 22.14 1.00
N GLY A 391 30.09 21.83 1.34
CA GLY A 391 30.68 22.09 2.66
C GLY A 391 30.15 21.23 3.81
N ARG A 392 29.35 20.19 3.53
CA ARG A 392 28.76 19.27 4.53
C ARG A 392 29.17 17.83 4.25
N TRP A 393 29.11 16.99 5.28
CA TRP A 393 29.34 15.55 5.17
C TRP A 393 28.02 14.78 5.15
N TYR A 394 27.88 13.88 4.19
CA TYR A 394 26.73 12.99 4.02
C TYR A 394 27.18 11.56 4.26
N GLY A 395 26.51 10.88 5.19
CA GLY A 395 26.91 9.55 5.66
C GLY A 395 25.92 8.48 5.24
N GLY A 396 26.43 7.29 4.91
CA GLY A 396 25.64 6.10 4.62
C GLY A 396 26.20 4.89 5.34
N ALA A 397 25.31 4.03 5.85
CA ALA A 397 25.64 2.71 6.38
C ALA A 397 25.10 1.65 5.42
N GLY A 398 25.76 0.49 5.32
CA GLY A 398 25.23 -0.59 4.51
C GLY A 398 25.96 -1.92 4.68
N PRO A 399 25.40 -3.01 4.12
CA PRO A 399 25.96 -4.37 4.24
C PRO A 399 27.41 -4.52 3.81
N ASN A 400 27.89 -3.63 2.92
CA ASN A 400 29.27 -3.56 2.48
C ASN A 400 29.64 -2.11 2.15
N ARG A 401 30.93 -1.84 1.96
CA ARG A 401 31.45 -0.49 1.68
C ARG A 401 30.87 0.13 0.41
N THR A 402 30.59 -0.65 -0.63
CA THR A 402 30.02 -0.14 -1.88
C THR A 402 28.61 0.37 -1.64
N LEU A 403 27.76 -0.39 -0.96
CA LEU A 403 26.38 0.01 -0.63
C LEU A 403 26.33 1.18 0.36
N ALA A 404 27.24 1.21 1.34
CA ALA A 404 27.40 2.34 2.25
C ALA A 404 27.78 3.62 1.49
N LEU A 405 28.74 3.53 0.55
CA LEU A 405 29.14 4.65 -0.30
C LEU A 405 28.02 5.09 -1.25
N ARG A 406 27.28 4.17 -1.86
CA ARG A 406 26.10 4.49 -2.69
C ARG A 406 25.07 5.30 -1.90
N SER A 407 24.78 4.91 -0.66
CA SER A 407 23.85 5.65 0.22
C SER A 407 24.36 7.07 0.52
N ALA A 408 25.66 7.20 0.88
CA ALA A 408 26.28 8.51 1.14
C ALA A 408 26.25 9.43 -0.09
N ILE A 409 26.62 8.91 -1.27
CA ILE A 409 26.58 9.64 -2.54
C ILE A 409 25.15 10.06 -2.87
N ARG A 410 24.17 9.17 -2.72
CA ARG A 410 22.77 9.48 -3.00
C ARG A 410 22.28 10.63 -2.13
N GLN A 411 22.57 10.60 -0.84
CA GLN A 411 22.21 11.69 0.08
C GLN A 411 22.89 13.02 -0.29
N ALA A 412 24.16 12.97 -0.72
CA ALA A 412 24.87 14.16 -1.18
C ALA A 412 24.28 14.73 -2.49
N LEU A 413 23.97 13.90 -3.47
CA LEU A 413 23.37 14.33 -4.75
C LEU A 413 21.95 14.88 -4.56
N LEU A 414 21.20 14.36 -3.58
CA LEU A 414 19.81 14.74 -3.31
C LEU A 414 19.69 15.82 -2.21
N ARG A 415 20.80 16.46 -1.81
CA ARG A 415 20.89 17.39 -0.67
C ARG A 415 19.96 18.61 -0.74
N GLU A 416 19.58 19.04 -1.94
CA GLU A 416 18.68 20.17 -2.12
C GLU A 416 17.20 19.78 -1.99
N ASP A 417 16.88 18.49 -2.12
CA ASP A 417 15.53 17.99 -1.96
C ASP A 417 15.29 17.58 -0.51
N ARG A 418 14.67 18.50 0.24
CA ARG A 418 14.32 18.30 1.65
C ARG A 418 13.34 17.13 1.86
N ARG A 419 12.61 16.68 0.81
CA ARG A 419 11.72 15.51 0.90
C ARG A 419 12.50 14.19 0.90
N LEU A 420 13.70 14.19 0.33
CA LEU A 420 14.61 13.04 0.23
C LEU A 420 15.66 12.97 1.35
N SER A 421 15.74 14.02 2.16
CA SER A 421 16.66 14.11 3.29
C SER A 421 16.19 13.16 4.41
N GLY A 422 16.75 11.95 4.47
CA GLY A 422 16.49 10.99 5.56
C GLY A 422 16.95 11.49 6.93
N PRO A 423 16.67 10.78 8.05
CA PRO A 423 17.12 11.18 9.39
C PRO A 423 18.65 11.25 9.56
N ALA A 424 19.43 10.69 8.62
CA ALA A 424 20.88 10.86 8.54
C ALA A 424 21.32 12.14 7.80
N ALA A 425 20.37 13.05 7.51
CA ALA A 425 20.59 14.28 6.75
C ALA A 425 21.67 15.13 7.40
N ALA A 426 22.80 15.25 6.70
CA ALA A 426 23.84 16.25 6.86
C ALA A 426 24.12 16.63 8.32
N SER A 427 25.14 16.01 8.92
CA SER A 427 25.58 16.44 10.24
C SER A 427 26.16 17.86 10.17
N GLU A 428 25.48 18.82 10.83
CA GLU A 428 26.06 20.12 11.21
C GLU A 428 27.00 20.00 12.43
N ARG A 429 27.15 18.78 12.99
CA ARG A 429 28.04 18.52 14.14
C ARG A 429 29.49 18.50 13.69
N GLY A 430 30.39 19.01 14.55
CA GLY A 430 31.82 18.98 14.31
C GLY A 430 32.35 17.55 14.21
N PHE A 431 32.87 17.18 13.04
CA PHE A 431 33.67 15.97 12.88
C PHE A 431 35.12 16.26 13.23
N ARG A 432 35.79 15.32 13.88
CA ARG A 432 37.25 15.34 13.93
C ARG A 432 37.74 14.66 12.65
N ILE A 433 38.15 15.47 11.69
CA ILE A 433 38.76 14.96 10.47
C ILE A 433 40.16 14.46 10.82
N VAL A 434 40.36 13.16 10.66
CA VAL A 434 41.66 12.52 10.76
C VAL A 434 42.11 12.30 9.32
N GLU A 435 43.09 13.07 8.87
CA GLU A 435 43.76 12.79 7.61
C GLU A 435 44.31 11.36 7.66
N ALA A 436 44.10 10.58 6.59
CA ALA A 436 44.66 9.24 6.52
C ALA A 436 46.17 9.34 6.79
N LEU A 437 46.68 8.38 7.59
CA LEU A 437 48.11 8.15 7.71
C LEU A 437 48.72 8.09 6.31
N ASP A 438 49.73 8.92 6.06
CA ASP A 438 50.56 8.83 4.85
C ASP A 438 50.96 7.35 4.63
N GLY A 439 50.50 6.75 3.52
CA GLY A 439 50.79 5.36 3.17
C GLY A 439 49.65 4.34 3.36
N ALA A 440 48.46 4.73 3.82
CA ALA A 440 47.30 3.83 3.80
C ALA A 440 46.94 3.42 2.34
N PRO A 441 46.73 2.13 2.04
CA PRO A 441 46.42 1.71 0.68
C PRO A 441 45.08 2.31 0.22
N PRO A 442 44.96 2.67 -1.08
CA PRO A 442 43.72 3.16 -1.64
C PRO A 442 42.56 2.19 -1.39
N LEU A 443 41.39 2.71 -1.07
CA LEU A 443 40.20 1.90 -0.76
C LEU A 443 39.53 1.44 -2.07
N PRO A 444 39.49 0.14 -2.40
CA PRO A 444 38.80 -0.34 -3.60
C PRO A 444 37.28 -0.37 -3.38
N ILE A 445 36.53 0.02 -4.41
CA ILE A 445 35.06 -0.02 -4.44
C ILE A 445 34.63 -1.06 -5.51
N PRO A 446 34.41 -2.32 -5.11
CA PRO A 446 34.02 -3.40 -6.02
C PRO A 446 32.57 -3.22 -6.50
N PRO A 447 32.16 -3.88 -7.60
CA PRO A 447 30.81 -3.79 -8.13
C PRO A 447 29.81 -4.48 -7.20
N THR A 448 28.58 -3.95 -7.16
CA THR A 448 27.50 -4.57 -6.36
C THR A 448 26.99 -5.89 -6.98
N GLU A 449 27.14 -6.07 -8.30
CA GLU A 449 26.60 -7.22 -9.06
C GLU A 449 27.29 -8.56 -8.76
N GLU A 450 28.48 -8.56 -8.16
CA GLU A 450 29.21 -9.78 -7.81
C GLU A 450 28.55 -10.60 -6.69
N MET A 451 27.69 -9.97 -5.88
CA MET A 451 27.02 -10.63 -4.76
C MET A 451 25.51 -10.63 -5.00
N ASN A 452 24.96 -11.79 -5.38
CA ASN A 452 23.51 -11.93 -5.49
C ASN A 452 22.84 -11.60 -4.14
N SER A 453 21.57 -11.18 -4.18
CA SER A 453 20.84 -10.73 -2.98
C SER A 453 20.86 -11.77 -1.84
N PHE A 454 20.94 -13.06 -2.18
CA PHE A 454 21.05 -14.13 -1.19
C PHE A 454 22.38 -14.10 -0.42
N ARG A 455 23.52 -14.10 -1.11
CA ARG A 455 24.84 -14.03 -0.47
C ARG A 455 25.05 -12.76 0.34
N LEU A 456 24.48 -11.65 -0.13
CA LEU A 456 24.49 -10.38 0.62
C LEU A 456 23.74 -10.49 1.94
N TRP A 457 22.60 -11.19 1.93
CA TRP A 457 21.81 -11.45 3.13
C TRP A 457 22.55 -12.39 4.10
N GLU A 458 23.14 -13.49 3.61
CA GLU A 458 23.93 -14.40 4.45
C GLU A 458 25.10 -13.69 5.12
N HIS A 459 25.83 -12.87 4.35
CA HIS A 459 26.91 -12.06 4.90
C HIS A 459 26.40 -11.13 6.01
N SER A 460 25.27 -10.46 5.77
CA SER A 460 24.68 -9.53 6.73
C SER A 460 24.23 -10.21 8.02
N LEU A 461 23.61 -11.39 7.92
CA LEU A 461 23.24 -12.19 9.09
C LEU A 461 24.47 -12.60 9.92
N ASN A 462 25.54 -13.03 9.26
CA ASN A 462 26.77 -13.39 9.94
C ASN A 462 27.41 -12.18 10.64
N THR A 463 27.41 -11.01 10.00
CA THR A 463 27.88 -9.75 10.61
C THR A 463 27.07 -9.39 11.85
N MET A 464 25.74 -9.48 11.80
CA MET A 464 24.88 -9.21 12.97
C MET A 464 25.19 -10.15 14.15
N ARG A 465 25.27 -11.47 13.87
CA ARG A 465 25.57 -12.49 14.89
C ARG A 465 26.95 -12.29 15.52
N ALA A 466 27.96 -11.99 14.69
CA ALA A 466 29.32 -11.73 15.17
C ALA A 466 29.43 -10.50 16.08
N ASN A 467 28.48 -9.56 15.97
CA ASN A 467 28.41 -8.34 16.77
C ASN A 467 27.35 -8.41 17.89
N GLY A 468 26.89 -9.61 18.27
CA GLY A 468 25.98 -9.79 19.41
C GLY A 468 24.52 -9.43 19.16
N HIS A 469 24.12 -9.29 17.89
CA HIS A 469 22.74 -8.97 17.52
C HIS A 469 22.03 -10.16 16.87
N ARG A 470 20.74 -10.31 17.16
CA ARG A 470 19.84 -11.26 16.50
C ARG A 470 18.77 -10.50 15.71
N LEU A 471 18.36 -11.07 14.58
CA LEU A 471 17.28 -10.52 13.76
C LEU A 471 16.06 -11.43 13.80
N SER A 472 14.93 -10.87 14.23
CA SER A 472 13.63 -11.53 14.15
C SER A 472 12.91 -11.08 12.87
N ILE A 473 12.49 -12.05 12.06
CA ILE A 473 11.85 -11.79 10.77
C ILE A 473 10.34 -11.95 10.91
N TYR A 474 9.59 -11.02 10.34
CA TYR A 474 8.13 -10.98 10.35
C TYR A 474 7.57 -10.94 8.93
N ASP A 475 6.57 -11.77 8.65
CA ASP A 475 5.73 -11.66 7.45
C ASP A 475 4.77 -10.48 7.64
N LEU A 476 4.90 -9.47 6.78
CA LEU A 476 4.05 -8.29 6.75
C LEU A 476 3.10 -8.28 5.55
N ALA A 477 3.09 -9.34 4.73
CA ALA A 477 2.17 -9.50 3.62
C ALA A 477 0.77 -9.89 4.13
N ALA A 478 0.14 -8.97 4.84
CA ALA A 478 -1.19 -9.16 5.45
C ALA A 478 -2.31 -9.39 4.43
N GLU A 479 -2.09 -9.02 3.17
CA GLU A 479 -3.07 -9.08 2.10
C GLU A 479 -2.68 -10.07 1.00
N PRO A 480 -3.64 -10.75 0.36
CA PRO A 480 -3.35 -11.72 -0.70
C PRO A 480 -2.47 -11.16 -1.81
N PHE A 481 -2.74 -9.93 -2.28
CA PHE A 481 -1.95 -9.31 -3.34
C PHE A 481 -0.48 -9.11 -2.95
N LEU A 482 -0.18 -8.87 -1.66
CA LEU A 482 1.21 -8.73 -1.20
C LEU A 482 1.95 -10.07 -1.26
N LYS A 483 1.25 -11.20 -1.09
CA LYS A 483 1.83 -12.54 -1.20
C LYS A 483 1.94 -13.04 -2.63
N GLU A 484 0.96 -12.69 -3.46
CA GLU A 484 0.86 -13.17 -4.85
C GLU A 484 1.74 -12.36 -5.81
N ARG A 485 1.90 -11.06 -5.55
CA ARG A 485 2.56 -10.12 -6.48
C ARG A 485 3.96 -9.71 -6.05
N PHE A 486 4.31 -9.94 -4.79
CA PHE A 486 5.65 -9.72 -4.27
C PHE A 486 6.15 -11.02 -3.64
N ALA A 487 7.42 -11.33 -3.84
CA ALA A 487 8.03 -12.49 -3.20
C ALA A 487 8.46 -12.20 -1.75
N GLY A 488 8.41 -10.94 -1.30
CA GLY A 488 8.62 -10.59 0.09
C GLY A 488 8.13 -9.19 0.44
N VAL A 489 7.29 -9.08 1.46
CA VAL A 489 7.04 -7.85 2.23
C VAL A 489 7.27 -8.20 3.69
N LEU A 490 8.44 -7.81 4.20
CA LEU A 490 9.02 -8.38 5.41
C LEU A 490 9.43 -7.29 6.40
N GLY A 491 9.36 -7.65 7.67
CA GLY A 491 9.83 -6.83 8.78
C GLY A 491 11.02 -7.48 9.48
N LEU A 492 12.03 -6.69 9.83
CA LEU A 492 13.14 -7.09 10.67
C LEU A 492 13.07 -6.36 12.00
N LEU A 493 13.17 -7.10 13.10
CA LEU A 493 13.34 -6.54 14.44
C LEU A 493 14.71 -6.96 14.96
N MET A 494 15.51 -5.98 15.35
CA MET A 494 16.80 -6.24 15.99
C MET A 494 16.60 -6.47 17.49
N GLU A 495 17.16 -7.58 17.98
CA GLU A 495 17.19 -7.96 19.38
C GLU A 495 18.66 -8.01 19.84
N GLU A 496 18.98 -7.34 20.95
CA GLU A 496 20.28 -7.50 21.61
C GLU A 496 20.30 -8.82 22.37
N VAL A 497 21.34 -9.62 22.16
CA VAL A 497 21.54 -10.83 22.95
C VAL A 497 22.24 -10.42 24.25
N SER A 498 21.48 -10.28 25.34
CA SER A 498 22.07 -10.15 26.68
C SER A 498 22.72 -11.48 27.06
N GLU A 499 24.01 -11.45 27.39
CA GLU A 499 24.74 -12.59 27.98
C GLU A 499 24.19 -12.99 29.35
#